data_AF-A0AAV5XM14-F1
#
_entry.id   AF-A0AAV5XM14-F1
#
_cell.length_a   1.000
_cell.length_b   1.000
_cell.length_c   1.000
_cell.angle_alpha   90.00
_cell.angle_beta   90.00
_cell.angle_gamma   90.00
#
_symmetry.space_group_name_H-M   'P 1'
#
loop_
_entity.id
_entity.type
_entity.pdbx_description
1 polymer ?
#
loop_
_entity_poly.entity_id
_entity_poly.type
_entity_poly.pdbx_seq_one_letter_code
_entity_poly.pdbx_strand_id
1 'polypeptide(L)'
;MMRLPPFTYLAPVSVTDATKLMADHGADAMLVAGGTDLYPNMKRRQFEPKVLVGLRGVRELVGVRGSARSGLSIGSGTTLTAVSRHADVARHYPALATAAGVVSTPQLRNMGTLGGNVCVDTRCNYYNQSYQWRKAVNFCMKKDGDICLVAPGSPRCWAVSSSDTAPVLWSLGAMVRLVGSAGERVIPISALYRDDG
;
A
#
# COMPACT_ATOMS: atom_id res chain seq x y z
N MET A 1 -22.98 12.53 0.31
CA MET A 1 -22.14 11.48 0.91
C MET A 1 -21.36 10.76 -0.19
N MET A 2 -20.03 10.66 -0.11
CA MET A 2 -19.25 9.87 -1.07
C MET A 2 -19.43 8.38 -0.78
N ARG A 3 -20.08 7.66 -1.69
CA ARG A 3 -20.31 6.22 -1.60
C ARG A 3 -19.16 5.45 -2.26
N LEU A 4 -18.89 4.24 -1.78
CA LEU A 4 -18.02 3.31 -2.49
C LEU A 4 -18.69 2.87 -3.81
N PRO A 5 -17.91 2.57 -4.87
CA PRO A 5 -18.45 1.86 -6.02
C PRO A 5 -18.89 0.44 -5.60
N PRO A 6 -19.79 -0.22 -6.34
CA PRO A 6 -20.12 -1.62 -6.09
C PRO A 6 -18.91 -2.52 -6.36
N PHE A 7 -18.67 -3.50 -5.49
CA PHE A 7 -17.62 -4.52 -5.65
C PHE A 7 -18.03 -5.81 -4.92
N THR A 8 -17.47 -6.94 -5.36
CA THR A 8 -17.52 -8.19 -4.61
C THR A 8 -16.35 -8.25 -3.63
N TYR A 9 -16.60 -8.64 -2.39
CA TYR A 9 -15.55 -8.82 -1.38
C TYR A 9 -15.28 -10.30 -1.13
N LEU A 10 -14.03 -10.72 -1.31
CA LEU A 10 -13.57 -12.08 -1.07
C LEU A 10 -12.61 -12.09 0.12
N ALA A 11 -12.77 -13.06 1.03
CA ALA A 11 -12.06 -13.11 2.31
C ALA A 11 -11.23 -14.40 2.44
N PRO A 12 -10.11 -14.53 1.71
CA PRO A 12 -9.22 -15.68 1.86
C PRO A 12 -8.59 -15.75 3.26
N VAL A 13 -8.15 -16.95 3.64
CA VAL A 13 -7.49 -17.21 4.93
C VAL A 13 -6.02 -17.59 4.78
N SER A 14 -5.54 -17.79 3.55
CA SER A 14 -4.15 -18.10 3.22
C SER A 14 -3.61 -17.17 2.12
N VAL A 15 -2.28 -17.03 2.05
CA VAL A 15 -1.60 -16.32 0.97
C VAL A 15 -1.87 -17.01 -0.37
N THR A 16 -1.89 -18.35 -0.40
CA THR A 16 -2.16 -19.13 -1.62
C THR A 16 -3.55 -18.85 -2.18
N ASP A 17 -4.58 -18.80 -1.33
CA ASP A 17 -5.94 -18.47 -1.79
C ASP A 17 -6.01 -17.02 -2.28
N ALA A 18 -5.35 -16.09 -1.58
CA ALA A 18 -5.32 -14.69 -1.99
C ALA A 18 -4.64 -14.51 -3.35
N THR A 19 -3.52 -15.18 -3.61
CA THR A 19 -2.83 -15.08 -4.90
C THR A 19 -3.61 -15.77 -6.02
N LYS A 20 -4.29 -16.88 -5.73
CA LYS A 20 -5.20 -17.52 -6.68
C LYS A 20 -6.34 -16.59 -7.07
N LEU A 21 -7.01 -15.96 -6.10
CA LEU A 21 -8.08 -14.99 -6.39
C LEU A 21 -7.59 -13.80 -7.22
N MET A 22 -6.38 -13.29 -6.93
CA MET A 22 -5.78 -12.24 -7.74
C MET A 22 -5.49 -12.69 -9.17
N ALA A 23 -5.12 -13.96 -9.39
CA ALA A 23 -4.91 -14.53 -10.72
C ALA A 23 -6.24 -14.74 -11.47
N ASP A 24 -7.25 -15.28 -10.80
CA ASP A 24 -8.57 -15.59 -11.37
C ASP A 24 -9.31 -14.31 -11.82
N HIS A 25 -9.13 -13.20 -11.10
CA HIS A 25 -9.81 -11.93 -11.40
C HIS A 25 -8.94 -10.89 -12.11
N GLY A 26 -7.62 -11.07 -12.16
CA GLY A 26 -6.70 -10.23 -12.91
C GLY A 26 -6.83 -8.73 -12.60
N ALA A 27 -6.91 -7.91 -13.65
CA ALA A 27 -6.97 -6.44 -13.55
C ALA A 27 -8.24 -5.90 -12.87
N ASP A 28 -9.29 -6.71 -12.72
CA ASP A 28 -10.53 -6.32 -12.05
C ASP A 28 -10.44 -6.42 -10.51
N ALA A 29 -9.38 -7.04 -9.98
CA ALA A 29 -9.17 -7.25 -8.55
C ALA A 29 -8.11 -6.32 -7.94
N MET A 30 -8.34 -5.94 -6.68
CA MET A 30 -7.34 -5.29 -5.84
C MET A 30 -7.29 -5.92 -4.45
N LEU A 31 -6.08 -5.96 -3.88
CA LEU A 31 -5.87 -6.38 -2.50
C LEU A 31 -6.30 -5.27 -1.53
N VAL A 32 -6.89 -5.64 -0.40
CA VAL A 32 -7.19 -4.71 0.69
C VAL A 32 -6.75 -5.28 2.04
N ALA A 33 -5.88 -4.54 2.73
CA ALA A 33 -5.48 -4.83 4.11
C ALA A 33 -6.28 -3.97 5.09
N GLY A 34 -5.67 -2.92 5.65
CA GLY A 34 -6.35 -1.96 6.53
C GLY A 34 -7.38 -1.06 5.84
N GLY A 35 -7.29 -0.92 4.51
CA GLY A 35 -8.19 -0.09 3.70
C GLY A 35 -8.09 1.42 3.94
N THR A 36 -7.11 1.88 4.73
CA THR A 36 -6.94 3.27 5.14
C THR A 36 -6.54 4.21 4.01
N ASP A 37 -5.94 3.68 2.93
CA ASP A 37 -5.65 4.41 1.70
C ASP A 37 -6.64 4.07 0.57
N LEU A 38 -6.88 2.77 0.36
CA LEU A 38 -7.72 2.28 -0.74
C LEU A 38 -9.17 2.78 -0.65
N TYR A 39 -9.84 2.68 0.50
CA TYR A 39 -11.26 3.05 0.58
C TYR A 39 -11.51 4.55 0.35
N PRO A 40 -10.71 5.49 0.91
CA PRO A 40 -10.77 6.90 0.50
C PRO A 40 -10.60 7.09 -1.01
N ASN A 41 -9.64 6.39 -1.62
CA ASN A 41 -9.37 6.51 -3.05
C ASN A 41 -10.52 5.94 -3.91
N MET A 42 -11.15 4.85 -3.48
CA MET A 42 -12.36 4.30 -4.09
C MET A 42 -13.57 5.24 -3.96
N LYS A 43 -13.78 5.83 -2.78
CA LYS A 43 -14.84 6.85 -2.57
C LYS A 43 -14.67 8.04 -3.52
N ARG A 44 -13.42 8.38 -3.87
CA ARG A 44 -13.08 9.41 -4.84
C ARG A 44 -13.11 8.94 -6.30
N ARG A 45 -13.32 7.66 -6.61
CA ARG A 45 -13.26 7.06 -7.96
C ARG A 45 -11.86 7.14 -8.59
N GLN A 46 -10.84 6.95 -7.78
CA GLN A 46 -9.46 6.82 -8.25
C GLN A 46 -9.15 5.35 -8.55
N PHE A 47 -9.61 4.46 -7.66
CA PHE A 47 -9.65 3.02 -7.87
C PHE A 47 -11.09 2.56 -7.93
N GLU A 48 -11.42 1.74 -8.92
CA GLU A 48 -12.77 1.19 -9.13
C GLU A 48 -12.71 -0.32 -9.41
N PRO A 49 -12.04 -1.12 -8.55
CA PRO A 49 -11.98 -2.56 -8.74
C PRO A 49 -13.37 -3.19 -8.62
N LYS A 50 -13.64 -4.23 -9.42
CA LYS A 50 -14.87 -5.02 -9.32
C LYS A 50 -14.78 -6.04 -8.19
N VAL A 51 -13.57 -6.44 -7.82
CA VAL A 51 -13.31 -7.42 -6.75
C VAL A 51 -12.29 -6.85 -5.76
N LEU A 52 -12.61 -6.95 -4.47
CA LEU A 52 -11.65 -6.71 -3.39
C LEU A 52 -11.30 -8.04 -2.72
N VAL A 53 -10.00 -8.34 -2.67
CA VAL A 53 -9.46 -9.51 -1.97
C VAL A 53 -8.91 -9.06 -0.63
N GLY A 54 -9.62 -9.40 0.44
CA GLY A 54 -9.32 -8.99 1.81
C GLY A 54 -8.20 -9.81 2.44
N LEU A 55 -7.17 -9.13 2.96
CA LEU A 55 -6.00 -9.77 3.57
C LEU A 55 -6.08 -9.90 5.10
N ARG A 56 -7.11 -9.32 5.74
CA ARG A 56 -7.24 -9.31 7.21
C ARG A 56 -7.34 -10.71 7.83
N GLY A 57 -7.91 -11.68 7.09
CA GLY A 57 -8.04 -13.07 7.52
C GLY A 57 -6.75 -13.89 7.40
N VAL A 58 -5.76 -13.42 6.65
CA VAL A 58 -4.54 -14.16 6.31
C VAL A 58 -3.50 -13.99 7.42
N ARG A 59 -3.57 -14.86 8.43
CA ARG A 59 -2.71 -14.80 9.64
C ARG A 59 -1.22 -14.96 9.34
N GLU A 60 -0.88 -15.61 8.24
CA GLU A 60 0.49 -15.80 7.75
C GLU A 60 1.22 -14.46 7.51
N LEU A 61 0.46 -13.40 7.20
CA LEU A 61 0.98 -12.06 6.94
C LEU A 61 1.20 -11.24 8.21
N VAL A 62 0.92 -11.76 9.41
CA VAL A 62 0.97 -10.99 10.65
C VAL A 62 2.11 -11.48 11.55
N GLY A 63 2.88 -10.54 12.07
CA GLY A 63 3.87 -10.77 13.11
C GLY A 63 5.29 -10.36 12.72
N VAL A 64 6.16 -10.38 13.73
CA VAL A 64 7.59 -10.14 13.61
C VAL A 64 8.30 -11.43 14.04
N ARG A 65 9.27 -11.88 13.25
CA ARG A 65 10.03 -13.11 13.51
C ARG A 65 11.52 -12.85 13.28
N GLY A 66 12.38 -13.66 13.88
CA GLY A 66 13.83 -13.58 13.72
C GLY A 66 14.53 -12.97 14.94
N SER A 67 15.73 -12.45 14.73
CA SER A 67 16.57 -11.90 15.79
C SER A 67 17.52 -10.83 15.25
N ALA A 68 18.11 -10.01 16.12
CA ALA A 68 19.11 -9.02 15.71
C ALA A 68 20.30 -9.62 14.94
N ARG A 69 20.66 -10.89 15.23
CA ARG A 69 21.79 -11.57 14.56
C ARG A 69 21.45 -12.06 13.15
N SER A 70 20.20 -12.47 12.93
CA SER A 70 19.73 -13.08 11.68
C SER A 70 18.88 -12.13 10.82
N GLY A 71 18.61 -10.92 11.32
CA GLY A 71 17.58 -10.02 10.78
C GLY A 71 16.17 -10.34 11.27
N LEU A 72 15.27 -9.38 11.08
CA LEU A 72 13.84 -9.52 11.35
C LEU A 72 13.04 -9.68 10.05
N SER A 73 12.08 -10.61 10.07
CA SER A 73 11.03 -10.74 9.06
C SER A 73 9.74 -10.16 9.64
N ILE A 74 9.20 -9.12 9.01
CA ILE A 74 7.95 -8.49 9.41
C ILE A 74 6.88 -8.83 8.36
N GLY A 75 5.80 -9.46 8.80
CA GLY A 75 4.68 -9.77 7.92
C GLY A 75 4.00 -8.50 7.40
N SER A 76 3.63 -8.48 6.11
CA SER A 76 3.04 -7.31 5.44
C SER A 76 1.67 -6.88 5.99
N GLY A 77 0.98 -7.78 6.69
CA GLY A 77 -0.28 -7.55 7.41
C GLY A 77 -0.09 -7.04 8.85
N THR A 78 1.14 -6.93 9.35
CA THR A 78 1.42 -6.37 10.68
C THR A 78 1.05 -4.89 10.69
N THR A 79 0.25 -4.47 11.68
CA THR A 79 -0.21 -3.07 11.77
C THR A 79 0.94 -2.13 12.08
N LEU A 80 0.85 -0.88 11.63
CA LEU A 80 1.87 0.13 11.88
C LEU A 80 2.06 0.39 13.38
N THR A 81 0.97 0.35 14.17
CA THR A 81 1.04 0.42 15.63
C THR A 81 1.82 -0.76 16.23
N ALA A 82 1.62 -1.97 15.72
CA ALA A 82 2.35 -3.14 16.20
C ALA A 82 3.84 -3.03 15.85
N VAL A 83 4.17 -2.63 14.63
CA VAL A 83 5.57 -2.40 14.21
C VAL A 83 6.24 -1.31 15.07
N SER A 84 5.58 -0.18 15.28
CA SER A 84 6.15 0.94 16.04
C SER A 84 6.38 0.65 17.51
N ARG A 85 5.68 -0.34 18.07
CA ARG A 85 5.74 -0.72 19.49
C ARG A 85 6.43 -2.05 19.75
N HIS A 86 6.86 -2.77 18.70
CA HIS A 86 7.50 -4.06 18.87
C HIS A 86 8.87 -3.90 19.51
N ALA A 87 9.12 -4.56 20.64
CA ALA A 87 10.34 -4.38 21.42
C ALA A 87 11.62 -4.59 20.59
N ASP A 88 11.69 -5.67 19.80
CA ASP A 88 12.86 -5.94 18.96
C ASP A 88 13.02 -4.93 17.82
N VAL A 89 11.93 -4.42 17.25
CA VAL A 89 11.99 -3.40 16.19
C VAL A 89 12.47 -2.09 16.79
N ALA A 90 11.91 -1.68 17.92
CA ALA A 90 12.32 -0.47 18.63
C ALA A 90 13.79 -0.52 19.09
N ARG A 91 14.26 -1.70 19.52
CA ARG A 91 15.63 -1.88 20.00
C ARG A 91 16.66 -1.96 18.88
N HIS A 92 16.37 -2.69 17.81
CA HIS A 92 17.36 -3.03 16.78
C HIS A 92 17.17 -2.25 15.48
N TYR A 93 15.97 -1.74 15.22
CA TYR A 93 15.63 -0.94 14.02
C TYR A 93 14.83 0.31 14.42
N PRO A 94 15.35 1.17 15.33
CA PRO A 94 14.59 2.28 15.91
C PRO A 94 14.06 3.25 14.85
N ALA A 95 14.79 3.46 13.75
CA ALA A 95 14.34 4.29 12.64
C ALA A 95 13.02 3.77 12.02
N LEU A 96 12.87 2.44 11.89
CA LEU A 96 11.64 1.83 11.37
C LEU A 96 10.49 1.95 12.37
N ALA A 97 10.77 1.76 13.67
CA ALA A 97 9.77 1.95 14.71
C ALA A 97 9.24 3.39 14.73
N THR A 98 10.14 4.37 14.63
CA THR A 98 9.79 5.80 14.53
C THR A 98 9.00 6.08 13.27
N ALA A 99 9.46 5.64 12.10
CA ALA A 99 8.77 5.83 10.83
C ALA A 99 7.34 5.29 10.87
N ALA A 100 7.15 4.05 11.35
CA ALA A 100 5.82 3.48 11.52
C ALA A 100 4.97 4.26 12.53
N GLY A 101 5.58 4.81 13.58
CA GLY A 101 4.92 5.57 14.64
C GLY A 101 4.44 6.97 14.22
N VAL A 102 5.08 7.59 13.23
CA VAL A 102 4.71 8.92 12.71
C VAL A 102 3.70 8.88 11.57
N VAL A 103 3.42 7.69 11.00
CA VAL A 103 2.41 7.56 9.93
C VAL A 103 1.05 8.01 10.45
N SER A 104 0.55 9.15 9.96
CA SER A 104 -0.83 9.60 10.15
C SER A 104 -1.29 9.64 11.63
N THR A 105 -2.56 9.28 11.91
CA THR A 105 -3.16 9.26 13.25
C THR A 105 -3.15 7.86 13.87
N PRO A 106 -3.25 7.71 15.21
CA PRO A 106 -3.27 6.40 15.87
C PRO A 106 -4.35 5.44 15.34
N GLN A 107 -5.54 5.94 15.01
CA GLN A 107 -6.64 5.14 14.48
C GLN A 107 -6.29 4.55 13.12
N LEU A 108 -5.62 5.34 12.27
CA LEU A 108 -5.16 4.88 10.97
C LEU A 108 -3.98 3.92 11.10
N ARG A 109 -3.10 4.06 12.11
CA ARG A 109 -2.03 3.09 12.37
C ARG A 109 -2.52 1.75 12.95
N ASN A 110 -3.63 1.78 13.69
CA ASN A 110 -4.26 0.57 14.22
C ASN A 110 -4.87 -0.30 13.12
N MET A 111 -5.22 0.30 11.98
CA MET A 111 -5.80 -0.41 10.83
C MET A 111 -4.78 -0.62 9.70
N GLY A 112 -3.98 0.40 9.40
CA GLY A 112 -2.95 0.38 8.36
C GLY A 112 -1.86 -0.63 8.68
N THR A 113 -1.42 -1.34 7.65
CA THR A 113 -0.38 -2.37 7.76
C THR A 113 0.94 -1.91 7.14
N LEU A 114 2.04 -2.56 7.49
CA LEU A 114 3.36 -2.27 6.92
C LEU A 114 3.34 -2.40 5.39
N GLY A 115 2.80 -3.50 4.86
CA GLY A 115 2.66 -3.71 3.41
C GLY A 115 1.75 -2.68 2.75
N GLY A 116 0.68 -2.27 3.42
CA GLY A 116 -0.19 -1.20 2.93
C GLY A 116 0.48 0.17 2.89
N ASN A 117 1.38 0.47 3.83
CA ASN A 117 2.16 1.71 3.82
C ASN A 117 3.29 1.68 2.78
N VAL A 118 3.93 0.53 2.58
CA VAL A 118 4.92 0.32 1.51
C VAL A 118 4.27 0.50 0.14
N CYS A 119 3.06 -0.04 -0.07
CA CYS A 119 2.32 0.03 -1.32
C CYS A 119 1.26 1.15 -1.36
N VAL A 120 1.38 2.19 -0.53
CA VAL A 120 0.43 3.31 -0.51
C VAL A 120 0.49 4.07 -1.84
N ASP A 121 -0.67 4.52 -2.36
CA ASP A 121 -0.65 5.33 -3.57
C ASP A 121 0.01 6.69 -3.32
N THR A 122 0.64 7.21 -4.36
CA THR A 122 1.19 8.57 -4.42
C THR A 122 0.11 9.64 -4.22
N ARG A 123 0.54 10.85 -3.87
CA ARG A 123 -0.35 11.97 -3.55
C ARG A 123 -0.06 13.21 -4.38
N CYS A 124 -1.12 13.91 -4.75
CA CYS A 124 -1.08 15.18 -5.48
C CYS A 124 -2.37 15.97 -5.21
N ASN A 125 -2.26 17.30 -5.09
CA ASN A 125 -3.39 18.19 -4.81
C ASN A 125 -4.46 18.19 -5.90
N TYR A 126 -4.11 17.83 -7.14
CA TYR A 126 -5.06 17.65 -8.25
C TYR A 126 -5.67 16.24 -8.31
N TYR A 127 -4.96 15.25 -7.78
CA TYR A 127 -5.40 13.86 -7.81
C TYR A 127 -6.30 13.52 -6.63
N ASN A 128 -5.93 13.88 -5.39
CA ASN A 128 -6.65 13.48 -4.17
C ASN A 128 -7.91 14.31 -3.88
N GLN A 129 -8.69 14.56 -4.92
CA GLN A 129 -9.92 15.35 -4.91
C GLN A 129 -11.15 14.49 -5.23
N SER A 130 -12.34 15.03 -5.00
CA SER A 130 -13.58 14.34 -5.36
C SER A 130 -13.66 14.12 -6.88
N TYR A 131 -14.41 13.11 -7.31
CA TYR A 131 -14.64 12.86 -8.74
C TYR A 131 -15.18 14.09 -9.48
N GLN A 132 -16.16 14.79 -8.90
CA GLN A 132 -16.75 15.99 -9.53
C GLN A 132 -15.73 17.11 -9.69
N TRP A 133 -14.87 17.30 -8.69
CA TRP A 133 -13.80 18.29 -8.77
C TRP A 133 -12.81 17.92 -9.87
N ARG A 134 -12.36 16.66 -9.93
CA ARG A 134 -11.43 16.20 -10.96
C ARG A 134 -12.03 16.33 -12.35
N LYS A 135 -13.31 15.96 -12.52
CA LYS A 135 -14.04 16.11 -13.77
C LYS A 135 -14.10 17.58 -14.22
N ALA A 136 -14.32 18.51 -13.30
CA ALA A 136 -14.40 19.94 -13.62
C ALA A 136 -13.08 20.54 -14.16
N VAL A 137 -11.94 19.93 -13.82
CA VAL A 137 -10.61 20.34 -14.33
C VAL A 137 -10.10 19.42 -15.45
N ASN A 138 -10.98 18.65 -16.09
CA ASN A 138 -10.66 17.67 -17.14
C ASN A 138 -9.66 16.58 -16.71
N PHE A 139 -9.71 16.21 -15.43
CA PHE A 139 -8.87 15.17 -14.83
C PHE A 139 -7.36 15.45 -14.98
N CYS A 140 -6.52 14.46 -14.69
CA CYS A 140 -5.08 14.57 -14.89
C CYS A 140 -4.52 13.26 -15.43
N MET A 141 -3.29 13.27 -15.94
CA MET A 141 -2.68 12.10 -16.57
C MET A 141 -2.60 10.84 -15.69
N LYS A 142 -2.63 11.00 -14.36
CA LYS A 142 -2.63 9.86 -13.45
C LYS A 142 -3.93 9.06 -13.54
N LYS A 143 -5.05 9.71 -13.87
CA LYS A 143 -6.36 9.09 -13.91
C LYS A 143 -7.34 9.91 -14.77
N ASP A 144 -7.80 9.30 -15.86
CA ASP A 144 -8.88 9.77 -16.75
C ASP A 144 -8.59 11.04 -17.58
N GLY A 145 -7.37 11.58 -17.56
CA GLY A 145 -6.94 12.68 -18.43
C GLY A 145 -5.55 12.42 -19.01
N ASP A 146 -5.01 13.41 -19.72
CA ASP A 146 -3.74 13.27 -20.46
C ASP A 146 -2.61 14.19 -19.96
N ILE A 147 -2.95 15.24 -19.20
CA ILE A 147 -2.02 16.30 -18.79
C ILE A 147 -1.67 16.20 -17.31
N CYS A 148 -0.40 16.38 -16.96
CA CYS A 148 0.00 16.62 -15.58
C CYS A 148 -0.38 18.06 -15.18
N LEU A 149 -1.38 18.22 -14.30
CA LEU A 149 -1.81 19.56 -13.86
C LEU A 149 -0.78 20.29 -12.97
N VAL A 150 0.25 19.59 -12.47
CA VAL A 150 1.39 20.20 -11.75
C VAL A 150 2.43 20.74 -12.74
N ALA A 151 2.70 20.01 -13.81
CA ALA A 151 3.72 20.32 -14.81
C ALA A 151 3.22 19.96 -16.21
N PRO A 152 2.46 20.84 -16.89
CA PRO A 152 1.71 20.48 -18.11
C PRO A 152 2.54 19.90 -19.26
N GLY A 153 3.81 20.30 -19.40
CA GLY A 153 4.72 19.76 -20.41
C GLY A 153 5.44 18.47 -20.03
N SER A 154 5.16 17.92 -18.85
CA SER A 154 5.82 16.70 -18.37
C SER A 154 5.33 15.46 -19.11
N PRO A 155 6.24 14.54 -19.51
CA PRO A 155 5.85 13.26 -20.09
C PRO A 155 5.39 12.23 -19.03
N ARG A 156 5.45 12.58 -17.74
CA ARG A 156 5.11 11.68 -16.62
C ARG A 156 4.35 12.39 -15.51
N CYS A 157 3.73 11.59 -14.63
CA CYS A 157 3.12 12.09 -13.42
C CYS A 157 4.19 12.54 -12.41
N TRP A 158 3.86 13.57 -11.62
CA TRP A 158 4.68 14.13 -10.53
C TRP A 158 3.99 14.00 -9.17
N ALA A 159 3.09 13.01 -9.03
CA ALA A 159 2.58 12.67 -7.72
C ALA A 159 3.73 12.14 -6.85
N VAL A 160 3.66 12.41 -5.55
CA VAL A 160 4.77 12.14 -4.64
C VAL A 160 4.45 10.91 -3.79
N SER A 161 5.41 10.00 -3.66
CA SER A 161 5.31 8.89 -2.72
C SER A 161 5.09 9.41 -1.29
N SER A 162 4.14 8.83 -0.57
CA SER A 162 3.73 9.28 0.76
C SER A 162 3.97 8.21 1.85
N SER A 163 4.92 7.31 1.59
CA SER A 163 5.29 6.25 2.52
C SER A 163 6.42 6.72 3.45
N ASP A 164 6.18 6.73 4.77
CA ASP A 164 7.24 7.02 5.74
C ASP A 164 8.15 5.80 5.97
N THR A 165 7.62 4.58 5.89
CA THR A 165 8.39 3.36 6.19
C THR A 165 9.26 2.90 5.01
N ALA A 166 8.83 3.12 3.77
CA ALA A 166 9.57 2.71 2.57
C ALA A 166 11.01 3.26 2.50
N PRO A 167 11.28 4.58 2.67
CA PRO A 167 12.65 5.10 2.60
C PRO A 167 13.55 4.54 3.71
N VAL A 168 12.99 4.28 4.90
CA VAL A 168 13.74 3.67 6.01
C VAL A 168 14.04 2.20 5.74
N LEU A 169 13.08 1.44 5.23
CA LEU A 169 13.30 0.06 4.80
C LEU A 169 14.36 -0.01 3.70
N TRP A 170 14.35 0.94 2.76
CA TRP A 170 15.37 1.04 1.72
C TRP A 170 16.75 1.30 2.31
N SER A 171 16.91 2.29 3.19
CA SER A 171 18.22 2.60 3.79
C SER A 171 18.77 1.46 4.65
N LEU A 172 17.88 0.64 5.23
CA LEU A 172 18.25 -0.58 5.96
C LEU A 172 18.59 -1.78 5.06
N GLY A 173 18.50 -1.65 3.73
CA GLY A 173 18.76 -2.74 2.80
C GLY A 173 17.70 -3.85 2.87
N ALA A 174 16.45 -3.50 3.20
CA ALA A 174 15.39 -4.48 3.36
C ALA A 174 15.09 -5.24 2.06
N MET A 175 14.80 -6.53 2.21
CA MET A 175 14.34 -7.40 1.13
C MET A 175 12.83 -7.60 1.24
N VAL A 176 12.15 -7.61 0.11
CA VAL A 176 10.70 -7.84 0.00
C VAL A 176 10.47 -9.21 -0.60
N ARG A 177 9.76 -10.06 0.14
CA ARG A 177 9.24 -11.33 -0.37
C ARG A 177 7.89 -11.11 -1.03
N LEU A 178 7.80 -11.42 -2.32
CA LEU A 178 6.61 -11.34 -3.14
C LEU A 178 6.11 -12.77 -3.43
N VAL A 179 4.81 -12.99 -3.27
CA VAL A 179 4.15 -14.25 -3.62
C VAL A 179 3.07 -13.95 -4.64
N GLY A 180 3.06 -14.67 -5.75
CA GLY A 180 2.07 -14.54 -6.82
C GLY A 180 1.80 -15.88 -7.52
N SER A 181 1.03 -15.87 -8.59
CA SER A 181 0.71 -17.08 -9.38
C SER A 181 1.93 -17.73 -10.02
N ALA A 182 2.98 -16.95 -10.32
CA ALA A 182 4.25 -17.44 -10.84
C ALA A 182 5.21 -17.96 -9.75
N GLY A 183 4.78 -18.01 -8.49
CA GLY A 183 5.56 -18.46 -7.35
C GLY A 183 6.08 -17.34 -6.45
N GLU A 184 7.10 -17.66 -5.68
CA GLU A 184 7.73 -16.77 -4.70
C GLU A 184 9.04 -16.18 -5.25
N ARG A 185 9.27 -14.90 -4.99
CA ARG A 185 10.55 -14.24 -5.26
C ARG A 185 10.89 -13.23 -4.18
N VAL A 186 12.18 -13.01 -3.98
CA VAL A 186 12.71 -12.02 -3.03
C VAL A 186 13.51 -10.98 -3.82
N ILE A 187 13.18 -9.70 -3.62
CA ILE A 187 13.83 -8.57 -4.30
C ILE A 187 14.27 -7.52 -3.27
N PRO A 188 15.29 -6.70 -3.54
CA PRO A 188 15.54 -5.53 -2.71
C PRO A 188 14.33 -4.58 -2.80
N ILE A 189 14.00 -3.91 -1.71
CA ILE A 189 12.85 -2.99 -1.68
C ILE A 189 12.95 -1.86 -2.72
N SER A 190 14.18 -1.45 -3.06
CA SER A 190 14.44 -0.48 -4.14
C SER A 190 13.80 -0.88 -5.47
N ALA A 191 13.78 -2.17 -5.78
CA ALA A 191 13.21 -2.71 -7.01
C ALA A 191 11.66 -2.76 -7.00
N LEU A 192 11.02 -2.44 -5.88
CA LEU A 192 9.56 -2.31 -5.79
C LEU A 192 9.07 -0.96 -6.33
N TYR A 193 9.94 0.06 -6.40
CA TYR A 193 9.59 1.42 -6.78
C TYR A 193 10.09 1.76 -8.19
N ARG A 194 9.29 2.55 -8.89
CA ARG A 194 9.64 3.20 -10.16
C ARG A 194 9.37 4.69 -10.04
N ASP A 195 10.20 5.51 -10.67
CA ASP A 195 9.99 6.97 -10.73
C ASP A 195 9.10 7.34 -11.93
N ASP A 196 7.91 6.72 -11.99
CA ASP A 196 6.91 6.91 -13.05
C ASP A 196 5.71 7.78 -12.63
N GLY A 197 5.65 8.15 -11.34
CA GLY A 197 4.72 9.14 -10.77
C GLY A 197 3.50 8.57 -10.07
#